data_AF-M0ZRJ2-F1
#
_entry.id   AF-M0ZRJ2-F1
#
_cell.length_a   1.000
_cell.length_b   1.000
_cell.length_c   1.000
_cell.angle_alpha   90.00
_cell.angle_beta   90.00
_cell.angle_gamma   90.00
#
_symmetry.space_group_name_H-M   'P 1'
#
loop_
_entity.id
_entity.type
_entity.pdbx_description
1 polymer ?
#
loop_
_entity_poly.entity_id
_entity_poly.type
_entity_poly.pdbx_seq_one_letter_code
_entity_poly.pdbx_strand_id
1 'polypeptide(L)' 'MQTAALWLSPLLVAGAAGGLWAYKKHRQKTNVHIMALNLVRGIPLTPKEKETMLNVLTPPPGGTSSLSWWRRLLQQ' A
#
# COMPACT_ATOMS: atom_id res chain seq x y z
N MET A 1 13.16 2.36 -38.26
CA MET A 1 13.15 2.41 -36.79
C MET A 1 11.75 2.28 -36.16
N GLN A 2 10.65 2.14 -36.91
CA GLN A 2 9.27 2.27 -36.39
C GLN A 2 8.70 0.97 -35.79
N THR A 3 9.16 -0.19 -36.27
CA THR A 3 8.72 -1.51 -35.81
C THR A 3 9.11 -1.77 -34.35
N ALA A 4 10.31 -1.37 -33.93
CA ALA A 4 10.77 -1.55 -32.56
C ALA A 4 9.88 -0.78 -31.55
N ALA A 5 9.40 0.41 -31.91
CA ALA A 5 8.49 1.18 -31.07
C ALA A 5 7.13 0.46 -30.89
N LEU A 6 6.60 -0.17 -31.96
CA LEU A 6 5.37 -0.96 -31.88
C LEU A 6 5.52 -2.16 -30.95
N TRP A 7 6.66 -2.86 -31.00
CA TRP A 7 6.95 -4.03 -30.15
C TRP A 7 7.29 -3.67 -28.69
N LEU A 8 7.86 -2.49 -28.45
CA LEU A 8 8.18 -2.02 -27.09
C LEU A 8 6.98 -1.40 -26.37
N SER A 9 5.99 -0.91 -27.11
CA SER A 9 4.83 -0.24 -26.55
C SER A 9 4.06 -1.06 -25.49
N PRO A 10 3.81 -2.38 -25.65
CA PRO A 10 3.07 -3.14 -24.65
C PRO A 10 3.87 -3.34 -23.36
N LEU A 11 5.19 -3.53 -23.48
CA LEU A 11 6.09 -3.67 -22.33
C LEU A 11 6.14 -2.37 -21.51
N LEU A 12 6.25 -1.23 -22.19
CA LEU A 12 6.24 0.09 -21.55
C LEU A 12 4.91 0.38 -20.87
N VAL A 13 3.78 0.12 -21.54
CA VAL A 13 2.45 0.34 -20.99
C VAL A 13 2.20 -0.57 -19.77
N ALA A 14 2.51 -1.87 -19.89
CA ALA A 14 2.35 -2.82 -18.78
C ALA A 14 3.25 -2.46 -17.59
N GLY A 15 4.52 -2.10 -17.86
CA GLY A 15 5.47 -1.67 -16.83
C GLY A 15 5.02 -0.40 -16.11
N ALA A 16 4.59 0.62 -16.87
CA ALA A 16 4.09 1.86 -16.30
C ALA A 16 2.83 1.63 -15.45
N ALA A 17 1.85 0.89 -15.97
CA ALA A 17 0.62 0.58 -15.25
C ALA A 17 0.88 -0.21 -13.96
N GLY A 18 1.74 -1.24 -14.03
CA GLY A 18 2.14 -2.04 -12.87
C GLY A 18 2.87 -1.20 -11.82
N GLY A 19 3.81 -0.34 -12.27
CA GLY A 19 4.54 0.58 -11.39
C GLY A 19 3.62 1.58 -10.68
N LEU A 20 2.69 2.19 -11.42
CA LEU A 20 1.67 3.10 -10.87
C LEU A 20 0.77 2.40 -9.83
N TRP A 21 0.32 1.18 -10.12
CA TRP A 21 -0.49 0.39 -9.19
C TRP A 21 0.28 0.04 -7.92
N ALA A 22 1.50 -0.47 -8.05
CA ALA A 22 2.35 -0.84 -6.92
C ALA A 22 2.64 0.39 -6.05
N TYR A 23 2.97 1.53 -6.66
CA TYR A 23 3.21 2.79 -5.96
C TYR A 23 1.97 3.28 -5.21
N LYS A 24 0.80 3.29 -5.88
CA LYS A 24 -0.46 3.69 -5.26
C LYS A 24 -0.81 2.78 -4.08
N LYS A 25 -0.66 1.46 -4.24
CA LYS A 25 -0.93 0.48 -3.19
C LYS A 25 0.01 0.67 -1.99
N HIS A 26 1.29 0.94 -2.25
CA HIS A 26 2.29 1.21 -1.22
C HIS A 26 1.94 2.50 -0.46
N ARG A 27 1.68 3.61 -1.17
CA ARG A 27 1.28 4.91 -0.60
C ARG A 27 -0.01 4.81 0.24
N GLN A 28 -1.01 4.04 -0.20
CA GLN A 28 -2.25 3.85 0.55
C GLN A 28 -2.00 3.24 1.93
N LYS A 29 -1.10 2.25 2.03
CA LYS A 29 -0.76 1.65 3.32
C LYS A 29 -0.13 2.70 4.23
N THR A 30 0.88 3.43 3.78
CA THR A 30 1.59 4.41 4.60
C THR A 30 0.72 5.61 4.99
N ASN A 31 -0.13 6.11 4.10
CA ASN A 31 -0.96 7.29 4.35
C ASN A 31 -1.93 7.09 5.52
N VAL A 32 -2.53 5.90 5.69
CA VAL A 32 -3.43 5.62 6.81
C VAL A 32 -2.67 5.51 8.13
N HIS A 33 -1.49 4.89 8.14
CA HIS A 33 -0.66 4.79 9.34
C HIS A 33 -0.24 6.18 9.84
N ILE A 34 0.18 7.06 8.92
CA ILE A 34 0.55 8.43 9.23
C ILE A 34 -0.68 9.26 9.66
N MET A 35 -1.84 9.04 9.05
CA MET A 35 -3.08 9.72 9.46
C MET A 35 -3.51 9.33 10.87
N ALA A 36 -3.52 8.03 11.20
CA ALA A 36 -3.82 7.54 12.53
C ALA A 36 -2.84 8.10 13.58
N LEU A 37 -1.54 8.12 13.26
CA LEU A 37 -0.52 8.67 14.13
C LEU A 37 -0.66 10.19 14.35
N ASN A 38 -1.03 10.94 13.32
CA ASN A 38 -1.25 12.38 13.43
C ASN A 38 -2.53 12.72 14.21
N LEU A 39 -3.58 11.91 14.08
CA LEU A 39 -4.80 12.02 14.89
C LEU A 39 -4.50 11.85 16.39
N VAL A 40 -3.66 10.88 16.75
CA VAL A 40 -3.20 10.67 18.15
C VAL A 40 -2.44 11.86 18.70
N ARG A 41 -1.58 12.47 17.86
CA ARG A 41 -0.72 13.59 18.27
C ARG A 41 -1.47 14.90 18.50
N GLY A 42 -2.63 15.08 17.85
CA GLY A 42 -3.45 16.28 17.98
C GLY A 42 -4.34 16.31 19.23
N ILE A 43 -4.47 15.20 19.96
CA ILE A 43 -5.33 15.10 21.15
C ILE A 43 -4.47 15.30 22.40
N PRO A 44 -4.91 16.11 23.38
CA PRO A 44 -4.21 16.27 24.65
C PRO A 44 -4.34 14.99 25.50
N LEU A 45 -3.47 14.02 25.22
CA LEU A 45 -3.35 12.75 25.94
C LEU A 45 -2.10 12.74 26.81
N THR A 46 -2.20 12.08 27.96
CA THR A 46 -1.04 11.81 28.82
C THR A 46 -0.07 10.84 28.12
N PRO A 47 1.22 10.84 28.48
CA PRO A 47 2.22 9.95 27.85
C PRO A 47 1.83 8.46 27.87
N LYS A 48 1.21 7.98 28.96
CA LYS A 48 0.72 6.60 29.09
C LYS A 48 -0.47 6.29 28.16
N GLU A 49 -1.40 7.23 28.02
CA GLU A 49 -2.53 7.08 27.11
C GLU A 49 -2.05 7.09 25.65
N LYS A 50 -1.06 7.92 25.32
CA LYS A 50 -0.45 7.94 23.97
C LYS A 50 0.18 6.61 23.61
N GLU A 51 0.96 6.00 24.52
CA GLU A 51 1.60 4.71 24.30
C GLU A 51 0.56 3.61 24.06
N THR A 52 -0.49 3.60 24.87
CA THR A 52 -1.59 2.65 24.74
C THR A 52 -2.34 2.83 23.42
N MET A 53 -2.61 4.09 23.03
CA MET A 53 -3.30 4.39 21.78
C MET A 53 -2.43 4.08 20.55
N LEU A 54 -1.11 4.29 20.63
CA LEU A 54 -0.17 3.88 19.58
C LEU A 54 -0.17 2.37 19.39
N ASN A 55 -0.22 1.61 20.48
CA ASN A 55 -0.25 0.15 20.44
C ASN A 55 -1.55 -0.37 19.79
N VAL A 56 -2.69 0.23 20.12
CA VAL A 56 -4.00 -0.09 19.51
C VAL A 56 -4.07 0.28 18.04
N LEU A 57 -3.48 1.41 17.64
CA LEU A 57 -3.48 1.89 16.26
C LEU A 57 -2.37 1.29 15.40
N THR A 58 -1.45 0.52 15.99
CA THR A 58 -0.47 -0.25 15.24
C THR A 58 -1.20 -1.45 14.63
N PRO A 59 -1.38 -1.50 13.30
CA PRO A 59 -2.06 -2.62 12.69
C PRO A 59 -1.22 -3.90 12.86
N PRO A 60 -1.85 -5.07 12.95
CA PRO A 60 -1.14 -6.33 13.06
C PRO A 60 -0.16 -6.51 11.87
N PRO A 61 1.05 -7.05 12.11
CA PRO A 61 2.02 -7.25 11.06
C PRO A 61 1.43 -8.20 10.01
N GLY A 62 1.15 -7.67 8.82
CA GLY A 62 0.77 -8.47 7.66
C GLY A 62 -0.73 -8.74 7.53
N GLY A 63 -1.50 -7.68 7.22
CA GLY A 63 -2.76 -7.84 6.47
C GLY A 63 -2.47 -8.37 5.06
N THR A 64 -2.38 -9.70 4.94
CA THR A 64 -2.28 -10.49 3.72
C THR A 64 -3.56 -10.42 2.89
N SER A 65 -3.90 -9.25 2.35
CA SER A 65 -5.01 -9.12 1.37
C SER A 65 -4.54 -9.01 -0.08
N SER A 66 -3.24 -9.19 -0.38
CA SER A 66 -2.79 -9.34 -1.76
C SER A 66 -2.84 -10.80 -2.24
N LEU A 67 -2.66 -11.78 -1.34
CA LEU A 67 -2.55 -13.20 -1.71
C LEU A 67 -3.88 -13.87 -2.09
N SER A 68 -5.02 -13.34 -1.65
CA SER A 68 -6.33 -13.95 -1.96
C SER A 68 -6.67 -13.87 -3.45
N TRP A 69 -6.35 -12.76 -4.11
CA TRP A 69 -6.53 -12.60 -5.56
C TRP A 69 -5.57 -13.49 -6.37
N TRP A 70 -4.30 -13.59 -5.94
CA TRP A 70 -3.31 -14.48 -6.56
C TRP A 70 -3.67 -15.97 -6.40
N ARG A 71 -4.18 -16.39 -5.24
CA ARG A 71 -4.68 -17.76 -5.04
C ARG A 71 -5.86 -18.09 -5.93
N ARG A 72 -6.76 -17.15 -6.20
CA ARG A 72 -7.92 -17.34 -7.08
C ARG A 72 -7.52 -17.51 -8.55
N LEU A 73 -6.39 -16.94 -8.97
CA LEU A 73 -5.86 -17.07 -10.33
C LEU A 73 -5.14 -18.42 -10.57
N LEU A 74 -4.56 -19.01 -9.52
CA LEU A 74 -3.82 -20.27 -9.58
C LEU A 74 -4.71 -21.53 -9.36
N GLN A 75 -6.01 -21.34 -9.09
CA GLN A 75 -6.97 -22.44 -8.92
C GLN A 75 -7.90 -22.64 -10.13
N GLN A 76 -7.54 -22.10 -11.29
CA GLN A 76 -8.06 -22.53 -12.59
C GLN A 76 -7.09 -23.52 -13.23
#